data_AF-A0A3N0ECT9-F1
#
_entry.id   AF-A0A3N0ECT9-F1
#
_cell.length_a   1.000
_cell.length_b   1.000
_cell.length_c   1.000
_cell.angle_alpha   90.00
_cell.angle_beta   90.00
_cell.angle_gamma   90.00
#
_symmetry.space_group_name_H-M   'P 1'
#
loop_
_entity.id
_entity.type
_entity.pdbx_description
1 polymer ?
#
loop_
_entity_poly.entity_id
_entity_poly.type
_entity_poly.pdbx_seq_one_letter_code
_entity_poly.pdbx_strand_id
1 'polypeptide(L)'
;MIQLYRKRDFGELFSDTFAFIKQNGKHFFKHFFVINGGFILILMVLMYFFIKVYTSLMTSSFTPGGGSPDTAIENYFNNNGIVVLIFLCLFIAVAVFVAFLTYTYTPVYMLLYSRKGSNDFTGKDIVKAIKDNIGKLIIYILASVLLSLAVFLGAGIAMFILFITIIGIFLLPVLLGAITLTYNNALMEYLNSDKGVFDCFGYGFQLTTKRFWTSVGCVALFYLMVQIIQGAVTLIPYMAGIFSIVISPSGLDANAEENAMLFFTLILFVYLFAFLLSLLGNTVIQINQGIIYFSLKEESENINTSSVIDQIGRSED
;
A
#
# COMPACT_ATOMS: atom_id res chain seq x y z
N MET A 1 -15.33 22.58 -4.68
CA MET A 1 -14.07 21.82 -4.54
C MET A 1 -13.99 21.32 -3.11
N ILE A 2 -13.42 20.14 -2.88
CA ILE A 2 -13.33 19.60 -1.51
C ILE A 2 -12.31 20.38 -0.69
N GLN A 3 -12.79 20.97 0.41
CA GLN A 3 -11.97 21.61 1.45
C GLN A 3 -11.37 20.52 2.34
N LEU A 4 -10.03 20.46 2.43
CA LEU A 4 -9.36 19.39 3.16
C LEU A 4 -9.45 19.57 4.68
N TYR A 5 -9.08 20.72 5.22
CA TYR A 5 -9.30 21.03 6.64
C TYR A 5 -10.80 21.19 6.88
N ARG A 6 -11.41 20.24 7.57
CA ARG A 6 -12.84 20.27 7.96
C ARG A 6 -13.06 19.17 8.98
N LYS A 7 -13.77 19.47 10.07
CA LYS A 7 -14.19 18.45 11.05
C LYS A 7 -15.20 17.52 10.38
N ARG A 8 -14.95 16.21 10.44
CA ARG A 8 -15.80 15.18 9.82
C ARG A 8 -16.27 14.14 10.82
N ASP A 9 -17.49 13.65 10.63
CA ASP A 9 -17.94 12.41 11.26
C ASP A 9 -17.48 11.15 10.47
N PHE A 10 -17.84 9.96 10.95
CA PHE A 10 -17.45 8.71 10.30
C PHE A 10 -17.99 8.59 8.86
N GLY A 11 -19.25 8.95 8.63
CA GLY A 11 -19.88 8.86 7.33
C GLY A 11 -19.31 9.88 6.34
N GLU A 12 -18.97 11.07 6.82
CA GLU A 12 -18.30 12.12 6.06
C GLU A 12 -16.88 11.73 5.68
N LEU A 13 -16.09 11.12 6.57
CA LEU A 13 -14.75 10.62 6.23
C LEU A 13 -14.81 9.61 5.07
N PHE A 14 -15.79 8.71 5.10
CA PHE A 14 -16.00 7.74 4.04
C PHE A 14 -16.45 8.38 2.73
N SER A 15 -17.52 9.17 2.77
CA SER A 15 -18.11 9.81 1.59
C SER A 15 -17.21 10.87 0.95
N ASP A 16 -16.51 11.69 1.74
CA ASP A 16 -15.56 12.68 1.23
C ASP A 16 -14.35 12.01 0.57
N THR A 17 -13.95 10.80 1.00
CA THR A 17 -12.91 10.02 0.32
C THR A 17 -13.33 9.69 -1.11
N PHE A 18 -14.55 9.16 -1.30
CA PHE A 18 -15.06 8.88 -2.64
C PHE A 18 -15.30 10.16 -3.44
N ALA A 19 -15.79 11.22 -2.80
CA ALA A 19 -15.96 12.51 -3.45
C ALA A 19 -14.62 13.06 -3.96
N PHE A 20 -13.55 12.92 -3.17
CA PHE A 20 -12.20 13.34 -3.55
C PHE A 20 -11.68 12.54 -4.75
N ILE A 21 -11.85 11.22 -4.72
CA ILE A 21 -11.47 10.35 -5.84
C ILE A 21 -12.31 10.67 -7.08
N LYS A 22 -13.61 10.94 -6.94
CA LYS A 22 -14.49 11.31 -8.05
C LYS A 22 -14.09 12.65 -8.67
N GLN A 23 -13.75 13.64 -7.84
CA GLN A 23 -13.39 14.98 -8.32
C GLN A 23 -11.96 15.03 -8.89
N ASN A 24 -11.01 14.36 -8.25
CA ASN A 24 -9.57 14.50 -8.53
C ASN A 24 -8.92 13.24 -9.09
N GLY A 25 -9.62 12.10 -9.16
CA GLY A 25 -9.05 10.80 -9.51
C GLY A 25 -8.37 10.77 -10.88
N LYS A 26 -8.95 11.42 -11.89
CA LYS A 26 -8.32 11.52 -13.22
C LYS A 26 -6.96 12.20 -13.13
N HIS A 27 -6.86 13.29 -12.38
CA HIS A 27 -5.62 14.02 -12.18
C HIS A 27 -4.63 13.23 -11.33
N PHE A 28 -5.10 12.70 -10.20
CA PHE A 28 -4.32 11.90 -9.26
C PHE A 28 -3.73 10.64 -9.91
N PHE A 29 -4.54 9.79 -10.53
CA PHE A 29 -4.05 8.53 -11.10
C PHE A 29 -3.21 8.76 -12.36
N LYS A 30 -3.53 9.78 -13.18
CA LYS A 30 -2.68 10.14 -14.32
C LYS A 30 -1.26 10.45 -13.86
N HIS A 31 -1.10 11.32 -12.86
CA HIS A 31 0.22 11.67 -12.37
C HIS A 31 0.88 10.54 -11.57
N PHE A 32 0.10 9.72 -10.86
CA PHE A 32 0.58 8.53 -10.20
C PHE A 32 1.27 7.59 -11.19
N PHE A 33 0.61 7.24 -12.30
CA PHE A 33 1.17 6.35 -13.32
C PHE A 33 2.31 7.00 -14.10
N VAL A 34 2.28 8.31 -14.35
CA VAL A 34 3.42 8.99 -15.01
C VAL A 34 4.68 8.95 -14.14
N ILE A 35 4.54 9.08 -12.82
CA ILE A 35 5.68 9.12 -11.89
C ILE A 35 6.14 7.72 -11.49
N ASN A 36 5.21 6.82 -11.16
CA ASN A 36 5.51 5.50 -10.62
C ASN A 36 5.48 4.39 -11.69
N GLY A 37 4.73 4.56 -12.78
CA GLY A 37 4.36 3.49 -13.70
C GLY A 37 5.56 2.81 -14.36
N GLY A 38 6.57 3.57 -14.79
CA GLY A 38 7.80 2.99 -15.36
C GLY A 38 8.51 2.06 -14.38
N PHE A 39 8.65 2.48 -13.12
CA PHE A 39 9.29 1.68 -12.07
C PHE A 39 8.44 0.49 -11.64
N ILE A 40 7.12 0.65 -11.58
CA ILE A 40 6.17 -0.45 -11.34
C ILE A 40 6.29 -1.51 -12.45
N LEU A 41 6.38 -1.10 -13.72
CA LEU A 41 6.57 -2.04 -14.84
C LEU A 41 7.88 -2.81 -14.73
N ILE A 42 8.99 -2.14 -14.40
CA ILE A 42 10.27 -2.82 -14.16
C ILE A 42 10.13 -3.85 -13.04
N LEU A 43 9.50 -3.47 -11.93
CA LEU A 43 9.25 -4.39 -10.81
C LEU A 43 8.37 -5.58 -11.23
N MET A 44 7.32 -5.35 -12.01
CA MET A 44 6.47 -6.43 -12.54
C MET A 44 7.23 -7.39 -13.46
N VAL A 45 8.16 -6.89 -14.27
CA VAL A 45 9.04 -7.74 -15.10
C VAL A 45 9.97 -8.58 -14.21
N LEU A 46 10.56 -8.00 -13.16
CA LEU A 46 11.36 -8.77 -12.21
C LEU A 46 10.52 -9.82 -11.48
N MET A 47 9.30 -9.46 -11.04
CA MET A 47 8.35 -10.41 -10.46
C MET A 47 8.00 -11.54 -11.43
N TYR A 48 7.81 -11.26 -12.72
CA TYR A 48 7.57 -12.28 -13.75
C TYR A 48 8.71 -13.29 -13.79
N PHE A 49 9.96 -12.83 -13.84
CA PHE A 49 11.12 -13.74 -13.85
C PHE A 49 11.21 -14.54 -12.55
N PHE A 50 10.96 -13.92 -11.40
CA PHE A 50 10.94 -14.62 -10.11
C PHE A 50 9.89 -15.74 -10.09
N ILE A 51 8.64 -15.42 -10.43
CA ILE A 51 7.54 -16.40 -10.46
C ILE A 51 7.85 -17.50 -11.48
N LYS A 52 8.38 -17.17 -12.66
CA LYS A 52 8.72 -18.16 -13.69
C LYS A 52 9.79 -19.16 -13.20
N VAL A 53 10.87 -18.66 -12.61
CA VAL A 53 11.94 -19.52 -12.07
C VAL A 53 11.39 -20.37 -10.92
N TYR A 54 10.68 -19.75 -9.98
CA TYR A 54 10.05 -20.45 -8.86
C TYR A 54 9.13 -21.58 -9.33
N THR A 55 8.23 -21.29 -10.28
CA THR A 55 7.34 -22.28 -10.85
C THR A 55 8.11 -23.41 -11.52
N SER A 56 9.15 -23.13 -12.32
CA SER A 56 9.92 -24.20 -12.97
C SER A 56 10.61 -25.14 -11.98
N LEU A 57 11.09 -24.61 -10.85
CA LEU A 57 11.72 -25.40 -9.79
C LEU A 57 10.69 -26.22 -9.00
N MET A 58 9.48 -25.68 -8.83
CA MET A 58 8.39 -26.42 -8.21
C MET A 58 7.85 -27.52 -9.12
N THR A 59 7.79 -27.28 -10.43
CA THR A 59 7.24 -28.24 -11.39
C THR A 59 8.23 -29.27 -11.90
N SER A 60 9.54 -29.07 -11.73
CA SER A 60 10.55 -30.08 -12.11
C SER A 60 10.40 -31.41 -11.37
N SER A 61 9.65 -31.42 -10.26
CA SER A 61 9.33 -32.63 -9.49
C SER A 61 8.18 -33.43 -10.10
N PHE A 62 7.42 -32.84 -11.02
CA PHE A 62 6.32 -33.51 -11.74
C PHE A 62 6.77 -34.19 -13.04
N THR A 63 8.02 -33.96 -13.48
CA THR A 63 8.57 -34.65 -14.66
C THR A 63 9.11 -36.05 -14.28
N PRO A 64 8.90 -37.09 -15.11
CA PRO A 64 9.46 -38.42 -14.86
C PRO A 64 10.98 -38.39 -14.70
N GLY A 65 11.49 -38.86 -13.56
CA GLY A 65 12.92 -38.78 -13.19
C GLY A 65 13.33 -37.49 -12.48
N GLY A 66 12.39 -36.58 -12.20
CA GLY A 66 12.60 -35.40 -11.37
C GLY A 66 12.80 -35.76 -9.89
N GLY A 67 13.84 -35.20 -9.29
CA GLY A 67 14.05 -35.27 -7.83
C GLY A 67 13.00 -34.48 -7.05
N SER A 68 13.11 -34.44 -5.72
CA SER A 68 12.23 -33.60 -4.90
C SER A 68 12.43 -32.11 -5.22
N PRO A 69 11.41 -31.25 -5.01
CA PRO A 69 11.53 -29.81 -5.23
C PRO A 69 12.74 -29.20 -4.50
N ASP A 70 13.01 -29.70 -3.29
CA ASP A 70 14.14 -29.25 -2.48
C ASP A 70 15.48 -29.53 -3.17
N THR A 71 15.67 -30.71 -3.75
CA THR A 71 16.89 -31.04 -4.49
C THR A 71 17.02 -30.20 -5.77
N ALA A 72 15.93 -29.88 -6.44
CA ALA A 72 15.95 -29.03 -7.63
C ALA A 72 16.35 -27.58 -7.28
N ILE A 73 15.81 -27.05 -6.18
CA ILE A 73 16.17 -25.73 -5.64
C ILE A 73 17.63 -25.71 -5.21
N GLU A 74 18.07 -26.68 -4.42
CA GLU A 74 19.45 -26.80 -3.96
C GLU A 74 20.43 -26.84 -5.14
N ASN A 75 20.17 -27.71 -6.13
CA ASN A 75 20.98 -27.79 -7.33
C ASN A 75 20.98 -26.48 -8.13
N TYR A 76 19.84 -25.81 -8.25
CA TYR A 76 19.76 -24.52 -8.94
C TYR A 76 20.58 -23.45 -8.23
N PHE A 77 20.51 -23.35 -6.91
CA PHE A 77 21.29 -22.40 -6.11
C PHE A 77 22.79 -22.73 -6.12
N ASN A 78 23.16 -24.00 -6.05
CA ASN A 78 24.57 -24.42 -6.14
C ASN A 78 25.18 -24.07 -7.50
N ASN A 79 24.40 -24.23 -8.58
CA ASN A 79 24.87 -23.96 -9.94
C ASN A 79 24.77 -22.48 -10.35
N ASN A 80 23.84 -21.72 -9.77
CA ASN A 80 23.52 -20.34 -10.19
C ASN A 80 23.56 -19.31 -9.06
N GLY A 81 24.17 -19.63 -7.91
CA GLY A 81 24.07 -18.84 -6.68
C GLY A 81 24.45 -17.36 -6.85
N ILE A 82 25.49 -17.06 -7.64
CA ILE A 82 25.90 -15.68 -7.93
C ILE A 82 24.82 -14.92 -8.72
N VAL A 83 24.23 -15.57 -9.74
CA VAL A 83 23.16 -14.97 -10.56
C VAL A 83 21.92 -14.72 -9.72
N VAL A 84 21.55 -15.68 -8.87
CA VAL A 84 20.41 -15.54 -7.94
C VAL A 84 20.64 -14.40 -6.95
N LEU A 85 21.85 -14.27 -6.40
CA LEU A 85 22.19 -13.19 -5.49
C LEU A 85 22.09 -11.81 -6.17
N ILE A 86 22.65 -11.67 -7.37
CA ILE A 86 22.58 -10.42 -8.16
C ILE A 86 21.12 -10.07 -8.47
N PHE A 87 20.33 -11.06 -8.90
CA PHE A 87 18.91 -10.88 -9.18
C PHE A 87 18.14 -10.46 -7.93
N LEU A 88 18.39 -11.10 -6.78
CA LEU A 88 17.74 -10.78 -5.51
C LEU A 88 18.08 -9.35 -5.06
N CYS A 89 19.36 -8.95 -5.13
CA CYS A 89 19.78 -7.58 -4.81
C CYS A 89 19.09 -6.56 -5.73
N LEU A 90 19.01 -6.82 -7.04
CA LEU A 90 18.30 -5.97 -7.99
C LEU A 90 16.80 -5.90 -7.68
N PHE A 91 16.16 -7.04 -7.42
CA PHE A 91 14.75 -7.13 -7.07
C PHE A 91 14.43 -6.30 -5.83
N ILE A 92 15.19 -6.48 -4.74
CA ILE A 92 15.01 -5.73 -3.49
C ILE A 92 15.24 -4.25 -3.71
N ALA A 93 16.30 -3.85 -4.43
CA ALA A 93 16.59 -2.45 -4.69
C ALA A 93 15.44 -1.75 -5.46
N VAL A 94 14.91 -2.39 -6.50
CA VAL A 94 13.78 -1.87 -7.28
C VAL A 94 12.50 -1.88 -6.45
N ALA A 95 12.24 -2.93 -5.68
CA ALA A 95 11.05 -3.04 -4.82
C ALA A 95 11.02 -1.94 -3.76
N VAL A 96 12.14 -1.70 -3.07
CA VAL A 96 12.28 -0.63 -2.07
C VAL A 96 12.08 0.74 -2.71
N PHE A 97 12.64 0.95 -3.91
CA PHE A 97 12.47 2.22 -4.63
C PHE A 97 11.01 2.47 -5.05
N VAL A 98 10.32 1.44 -5.58
CA VAL A 98 8.89 1.55 -5.92
C VAL A 98 8.03 1.77 -4.67
N ALA A 99 8.32 1.06 -3.58
CA ALA A 99 7.63 1.23 -2.31
C ALA A 99 7.80 2.66 -1.78
N PHE A 100 9.02 3.21 -1.86
CA PHE A 100 9.33 4.59 -1.50
C PHE A 100 8.48 5.60 -2.29
N LEU A 101 8.51 5.52 -3.62
CA LEU A 101 7.77 6.45 -4.47
C LEU A 101 6.25 6.33 -4.25
N THR A 102 5.74 5.11 -4.17
CA THR A 102 4.30 4.84 -4.01
C THR A 102 3.80 5.32 -2.65
N TYR A 103 4.57 5.10 -1.58
CA TYR A 103 4.20 5.50 -0.22
C TYR A 103 4.25 7.01 -0.02
N THR A 104 5.20 7.70 -0.66
CA THR A 104 5.36 9.15 -0.51
C THR A 104 4.45 9.96 -1.43
N TYR A 105 4.01 9.37 -2.55
CA TYR A 105 3.20 10.05 -3.54
C TYR A 105 1.90 10.66 -2.97
N THR A 106 1.07 9.86 -2.30
CA THR A 106 -0.25 10.31 -1.85
C THR A 106 -0.17 11.42 -0.79
N PRO A 107 0.65 11.29 0.28
CA PRO A 107 0.82 12.36 1.27
C PRO A 107 1.30 13.67 0.63
N VAL A 108 2.30 13.61 -0.26
CA VAL A 108 2.82 14.80 -0.95
C VAL A 108 1.78 15.43 -1.87
N TYR A 109 1.05 14.62 -2.64
CA TYR A 109 -0.05 15.10 -3.48
C TYR A 109 -1.12 15.83 -2.66
N MET A 110 -1.53 15.23 -1.53
CA MET A 110 -2.56 15.77 -0.65
C MET A 110 -2.12 17.08 0.01
N LEU A 111 -0.86 17.17 0.46
CA LEU A 111 -0.28 18.42 0.97
C LEU A 111 -0.20 19.50 -0.11
N LEU A 112 0.20 19.15 -1.33
CA LEU A 112 0.27 20.10 -2.44
C LEU A 112 -1.11 20.62 -2.83
N TYR A 113 -2.11 19.73 -2.91
CA TYR A 113 -3.51 20.10 -3.11
C TYR A 113 -4.02 21.02 -2.00
N SER A 114 -3.67 20.75 -0.73
CA SER A 114 -4.03 21.62 0.38
C SER A 114 -3.40 23.01 0.29
N ARG A 115 -2.13 23.11 -0.12
CA ARG A 115 -1.41 24.39 -0.23
C ARG A 115 -1.90 25.23 -1.39
N LYS A 116 -2.22 24.60 -2.53
CA LYS A 116 -2.71 25.28 -3.73
C LYS A 116 -4.23 25.50 -3.74
N GLY A 117 -4.98 24.83 -2.87
CA GLY A 117 -6.45 24.87 -2.83
C GLY A 117 -7.14 24.26 -4.05
N SER A 118 -6.39 23.65 -4.97
CA SER A 118 -6.90 23.07 -6.22
C SER A 118 -5.96 21.98 -6.75
N ASN A 119 -6.40 21.28 -7.79
CA ASN A 119 -5.58 20.34 -8.56
C ASN A 119 -4.81 21.00 -9.71
N ASP A 120 -4.65 22.33 -9.70
CA ASP A 120 -3.89 23.08 -10.71
C ASP A 120 -2.38 22.99 -10.46
N PHE A 121 -1.86 21.78 -10.60
CA PHE A 121 -0.44 21.47 -10.51
C PHE A 121 -0.08 20.31 -11.41
N THR A 122 1.16 20.26 -11.85
CA THR A 122 1.61 19.24 -12.78
C THR A 122 2.37 18.13 -12.06
N GLY A 123 2.59 17.01 -12.75
CA GLY A 123 3.49 15.96 -12.25
C GLY A 123 4.91 16.46 -11.93
N LYS A 124 5.38 17.52 -12.59
CA LYS A 124 6.67 18.15 -12.28
C LYS A 124 6.65 18.80 -10.90
N ASP A 125 5.54 19.41 -10.51
CA ASP A 125 5.39 20.02 -9.18
C ASP A 125 5.40 18.96 -8.07
N ILE A 126 4.76 17.80 -8.31
CA ILE A 126 4.79 16.67 -7.37
C ILE A 126 6.21 16.14 -7.22
N VAL A 127 6.90 15.88 -8.33
CA VAL A 127 8.30 15.40 -8.31
C VAL A 127 9.22 16.41 -7.65
N LYS A 128 9.03 17.70 -7.90
CA LYS A 128 9.77 18.77 -7.24
C LYS A 128 9.52 18.75 -5.73
N ALA A 129 8.26 18.65 -5.28
CA ALA A 129 7.93 18.58 -3.87
C ALA A 129 8.55 17.34 -3.17
N ILE A 130 8.60 16.19 -3.85
CA ILE A 130 9.31 14.99 -3.35
C ILE A 130 10.82 15.26 -3.24
N LYS A 131 11.44 15.84 -4.29
CA LYS A 131 12.88 16.14 -4.32
C LYS A 131 13.29 17.16 -3.27
N ASP A 132 12.52 18.23 -3.12
CA ASP A 132 12.78 19.30 -2.15
C ASP A 132 12.71 18.76 -0.70
N ASN A 133 11.94 17.70 -0.47
CA ASN A 133 11.80 17.04 0.83
C ASN A 133 12.55 15.72 0.94
N ILE A 134 13.44 15.36 0.00
CA ILE A 134 14.04 14.03 -0.04
C ILE A 134 14.84 13.69 1.22
N GLY A 135 15.53 14.68 1.80
CA GLY A 135 16.26 14.53 3.07
C GLY A 135 15.32 14.19 4.23
N LYS A 136 14.20 14.93 4.36
CA LYS A 136 13.15 14.61 5.34
C LYS A 136 12.57 13.22 5.09
N LEU A 137 12.26 12.87 3.84
CA LEU A 137 11.70 11.56 3.50
C LEU A 137 12.64 10.40 3.85
N ILE A 138 13.95 10.53 3.59
CA ILE A 138 14.94 9.51 3.96
C ILE A 138 15.04 9.36 5.48
N ILE A 139 15.14 10.47 6.22
CA ILE A 139 15.18 10.46 7.70
C ILE A 139 13.90 9.81 8.26
N TYR A 140 12.75 10.15 7.70
CA TYR A 140 11.47 9.57 8.09
C TYR A 140 11.45 8.05 7.90
N ILE A 141 11.99 7.53 6.80
CA ILE A 141 12.01 6.08 6.53
C ILE A 141 12.96 5.36 7.48
N LEU A 142 14.13 5.93 7.76
CA LEU A 142 15.06 5.33 8.72
C LEU A 142 14.43 5.28 10.12
N ALA A 143 13.78 6.37 10.54
CA ALA A 143 13.04 6.42 11.79
C ALA A 143 11.85 5.44 11.81
N SER A 144 11.11 5.32 10.70
CA SER A 144 9.96 4.43 10.59
C SER A 144 10.37 2.97 10.67
N VAL A 145 11.50 2.57 10.05
CA VAL A 145 12.07 1.22 10.17
C VAL A 145 12.47 0.93 11.61
N LEU A 146 13.15 1.86 12.28
CA LEU A 146 13.57 1.70 13.67
C LEU A 146 12.35 1.52 14.60
N LEU A 147 11.33 2.38 14.46
CA LEU A 147 10.11 2.30 15.26
C LEU A 147 9.29 1.04 14.91
N SER A 148 9.31 0.59 13.67
CA SER A 148 8.60 -0.60 13.24
C SER A 148 9.10 -1.86 13.95
N LEU A 149 10.37 -1.94 14.35
CA LEU A 149 10.87 -3.06 15.14
C LEU A 149 10.18 -3.16 16.51
N ALA A 150 10.01 -2.03 17.20
CA ALA A 150 9.29 -1.98 18.49
C ALA A 150 7.79 -2.21 18.31
N VAL A 151 7.18 -1.59 17.29
CA VAL A 151 5.76 -1.78 16.96
C VAL A 151 5.48 -3.22 16.59
N PHE A 152 6.39 -3.90 15.87
CA PHE A 152 6.23 -5.30 15.48
C PHE A 152 6.12 -6.23 16.68
N LEU A 153 6.90 -6.01 17.74
CA LEU A 153 6.80 -6.80 18.98
C LEU A 153 5.44 -6.61 19.66
N GLY A 154 5.00 -5.36 19.84
CA GLY A 154 3.71 -5.07 20.49
C GLY A 154 2.50 -5.50 19.66
N ALA A 155 2.50 -5.16 18.36
CA ALA A 155 1.46 -5.54 17.41
C ALA A 155 1.45 -7.05 17.14
N GLY A 156 2.60 -7.73 17.23
CA GLY A 156 2.70 -9.18 17.09
C GLY A 156 1.93 -9.92 18.19
N ILE A 157 2.07 -9.49 19.44
CA ILE A 157 1.28 -10.02 20.56
C ILE A 157 -0.21 -9.75 20.34
N ALA A 158 -0.58 -8.52 19.94
CA ALA A 158 -1.96 -8.18 19.65
C ALA A 158 -2.54 -9.04 18.51
N MET A 159 -1.81 -9.21 17.41
CA MET A 159 -2.19 -10.10 16.31
C MET A 159 -2.39 -11.52 16.78
N PHE A 160 -1.46 -12.07 17.56
CA PHE A 160 -1.56 -13.43 18.08
C PHE A 160 -2.86 -13.64 18.89
N ILE A 161 -3.20 -12.69 19.78
CA ILE A 161 -4.44 -12.73 20.56
C ILE A 161 -5.66 -12.66 19.65
N LEU A 162 -5.64 -11.76 18.64
CA LEU A 162 -6.75 -11.61 17.70
C LEU A 162 -6.99 -12.87 16.87
N PHE A 163 -5.95 -13.64 16.54
CA PHE A 163 -6.10 -14.89 15.79
C PHE A 163 -6.76 -16.03 16.59
N ILE A 164 -6.79 -15.96 17.93
CA ILE A 164 -7.41 -17.01 18.76
C ILE A 164 -8.93 -17.06 18.55
N THR A 165 -9.56 -15.96 18.13
CA THR A 165 -11.01 -15.87 18.00
C THR A 165 -11.43 -15.47 16.59
N ILE A 166 -12.57 -15.99 16.12
CA ILE A 166 -13.17 -15.59 14.83
C ILE A 166 -13.45 -14.08 14.80
N ILE A 167 -13.91 -13.52 15.92
CA ILE A 167 -14.15 -12.07 16.05
C ILE A 167 -12.85 -11.29 15.88
N GLY A 168 -11.74 -11.78 16.43
CA GLY A 168 -10.46 -11.09 16.37
C GLY A 168 -9.89 -10.99 14.95
N ILE A 169 -10.16 -11.95 14.07
CA ILE A 169 -9.78 -11.85 12.64
C ILE A 169 -10.38 -10.60 11.99
N PHE A 170 -11.64 -10.28 12.29
CA PHE A 170 -12.30 -9.07 11.77
C PHE A 170 -11.75 -7.76 12.37
N LEU A 171 -10.99 -7.84 13.46
CA LEU A 171 -10.31 -6.69 14.08
C LEU A 171 -8.87 -6.49 13.57
N LEU A 172 -8.32 -7.42 12.77
CA LEU A 172 -6.99 -7.23 12.16
C LEU A 172 -6.87 -5.95 11.31
N PRO A 173 -7.88 -5.59 10.47
CA PRO A 173 -7.85 -4.33 9.75
C PRO A 173 -7.86 -3.09 10.66
N VAL A 174 -8.41 -3.20 11.89
CA VAL A 174 -8.39 -2.12 12.89
C VAL A 174 -6.97 -1.93 13.41
N LEU A 175 -6.26 -3.03 13.74
CA LEU A 175 -4.87 -2.96 14.19
C LEU A 175 -3.96 -2.37 13.09
N LEU A 176 -4.07 -2.89 11.86
CA LEU A 176 -3.32 -2.38 10.71
C LEU A 176 -3.69 -0.92 10.39
N GLY A 177 -4.97 -0.59 10.48
CA GLY A 177 -5.47 0.77 10.31
C GLY A 177 -4.86 1.74 11.31
N ALA A 178 -4.75 1.34 12.58
CA ALA A 178 -4.16 2.18 13.62
C ALA A 178 -2.68 2.47 13.34
N ILE A 179 -1.90 1.42 13.06
CA ILE A 179 -0.47 1.55 12.78
C ILE A 179 -0.24 2.42 11.54
N THR A 180 -0.90 2.08 10.43
CA THR A 180 -0.66 2.78 9.17
C THR A 180 -1.19 4.21 9.18
N LEU A 181 -2.28 4.50 9.88
CA LEU A 181 -2.78 5.87 10.06
C LEU A 181 -1.81 6.70 10.92
N THR A 182 -1.26 6.14 12.01
CA THR A 182 -0.26 6.84 12.82
C THR A 182 0.97 7.21 12.01
N TYR A 183 1.48 6.28 11.19
CA TYR A 183 2.64 6.53 10.34
C TYR A 183 2.30 7.58 9.26
N ASN A 184 1.14 7.49 8.61
CA ASN A 184 0.70 8.47 7.62
C ASN A 184 0.57 9.88 8.23
N ASN A 185 -0.08 10.00 9.39
CA ASN A 185 -0.20 11.26 10.14
C ASN A 185 1.17 11.85 10.48
N ALA A 186 2.11 11.02 10.93
CA ALA A 186 3.47 11.43 11.23
C ALA A 186 4.22 11.95 9.99
N LEU A 187 4.07 11.28 8.85
CA LEU A 187 4.68 11.71 7.59
C LEU A 187 4.10 13.06 7.13
N MET A 188 2.77 13.20 7.13
CA MET A 188 2.11 14.44 6.73
C MET A 188 2.49 15.60 7.65
N GLU A 189 2.59 15.37 8.95
CA GLU A 189 3.04 16.38 9.91
C GLU A 189 4.51 16.75 9.69
N TYR A 190 5.39 15.79 9.46
CA TYR A 190 6.81 16.04 9.28
C TYR A 190 7.13 16.80 7.98
N LEU A 191 6.33 16.60 6.93
CA LEU A 191 6.42 17.33 5.67
C LEU A 191 5.81 18.75 5.73
N ASN A 192 5.04 19.05 6.77
CA ASN A 192 4.32 20.31 6.90
C ASN A 192 4.68 21.12 8.16
N SER A 193 5.67 20.66 8.93
CA SER A 193 6.17 21.33 10.13
C SER A 193 7.68 21.19 10.25
N ASP A 194 8.26 21.95 11.18
CA ASP A 194 9.67 21.90 11.54
C ASP A 194 9.94 21.02 12.77
N LYS A 195 8.94 20.23 13.19
CA LYS A 195 9.06 19.28 14.30
C LYS A 195 10.08 18.17 13.98
N GLY A 196 10.70 17.62 15.01
CA GLY A 196 11.57 16.45 14.89
C GLY A 196 10.80 15.21 14.41
N VAL A 197 11.48 14.28 13.76
CA VAL A 197 10.84 13.08 13.18
C VAL A 197 10.10 12.24 14.24
N PHE A 198 10.71 12.04 15.41
CA PHE A 198 10.10 11.29 16.51
C PHE A 198 8.95 12.04 17.18
N ASP A 199 9.01 13.38 17.25
CA ASP A 199 7.90 14.20 17.73
C ASP A 199 6.68 14.08 16.81
N CYS A 200 6.91 14.00 15.49
CA CYS A 200 5.84 13.74 14.52
C CYS A 200 5.22 12.36 14.68
N PHE A 201 5.98 11.33 15.06
CA PHE A 201 5.41 10.01 15.38
C PHE A 201 4.55 10.05 16.65
N GLY A 202 5.01 10.73 17.71
CA GLY A 202 4.23 10.95 18.92
C GLY A 202 2.94 11.72 18.65
N TYR A 203 3.03 12.81 17.88
CA TYR A 203 1.87 13.59 17.45
C TYR A 203 0.92 12.77 16.57
N GLY A 204 1.44 11.99 15.61
CA GLY A 204 0.65 11.12 14.75
C GLY A 204 -0.14 10.09 15.55
N PHE A 205 0.46 9.51 16.59
CA PHE A 205 -0.19 8.57 17.50
C PHE A 205 -1.28 9.25 18.35
N GLN A 206 -0.99 10.42 18.91
CA GLN A 206 -1.97 11.22 19.64
C GLN A 206 -3.18 11.57 18.76
N LEU A 207 -2.92 11.96 17.51
CA LEU A 207 -3.97 12.30 16.56
C LEU A 207 -4.85 11.08 16.25
N THR A 208 -4.24 9.93 15.96
CA THR A 208 -4.94 8.65 15.72
C THR A 208 -5.80 8.22 16.91
N THR A 209 -5.31 8.37 18.14
CA THR A 209 -5.99 7.90 19.35
C THR A 209 -7.12 8.82 19.81
N LYS A 210 -7.06 10.13 19.51
CA LYS A 210 -8.09 11.12 19.89
C LYS A 210 -9.51 10.69 19.49
N ARG A 211 -9.66 10.20 18.26
CA ARG A 211 -10.92 9.64 17.74
C ARG A 211 -10.68 8.27 17.14
N PHE A 212 -10.16 7.36 17.98
CA PHE A 212 -9.71 6.03 17.56
C PHE A 212 -10.76 5.30 16.70
N TRP A 213 -11.95 5.03 17.23
CA TRP A 213 -12.97 4.26 16.51
C TRP A 213 -13.44 4.92 15.21
N THR A 214 -13.64 6.24 15.21
CA THR A 214 -14.05 6.95 14.00
C THR A 214 -12.96 6.88 12.93
N SER A 215 -11.71 7.16 13.31
CA SER A 215 -10.60 7.32 12.37
C SER A 215 -10.08 5.97 11.92
N VAL A 216 -9.68 5.13 12.87
CA VAL A 216 -9.14 3.80 12.61
C VAL A 216 -10.20 2.89 12.02
N GLY A 217 -11.45 2.96 12.49
CA GLY A 217 -12.54 2.19 11.92
C GLY A 217 -12.79 2.52 10.45
N CYS A 218 -12.64 3.79 10.06
CA CYS A 218 -12.79 4.21 8.66
C CYS A 218 -11.65 3.63 7.80
N VAL A 219 -10.40 3.76 8.25
CA VAL A 219 -9.24 3.16 7.56
C VAL A 219 -9.38 1.64 7.46
N ALA A 220 -9.81 0.97 8.53
CA ALA A 220 -10.05 -0.46 8.58
C ALA A 220 -11.11 -0.91 7.56
N LEU A 221 -12.18 -0.12 7.39
CA LEU A 221 -13.20 -0.38 6.38
C LEU A 221 -12.61 -0.29 4.96
N PHE A 222 -11.78 0.70 4.67
CA PHE A 222 -11.08 0.80 3.38
C PHE A 222 -10.11 -0.38 3.15
N TYR A 223 -9.40 -0.83 4.19
CA TYR A 223 -8.61 -2.07 4.10
C TYR A 223 -9.47 -3.27 3.73
N LEU A 224 -10.60 -3.48 4.42
CA LEU A 224 -11.53 -4.58 4.12
C LEU A 224 -12.03 -4.52 2.67
N MET A 225 -12.42 -3.33 2.18
CA MET A 225 -12.87 -3.16 0.79
C MET A 225 -11.77 -3.55 -0.21
N VAL A 226 -10.54 -3.09 0.02
CA VAL A 226 -9.39 -3.39 -0.85
C VAL A 226 -9.04 -4.88 -0.80
N GLN A 227 -9.18 -5.53 0.36
CA GLN A 227 -8.98 -6.98 0.50
C GLN A 227 -10.07 -7.80 -0.19
N ILE A 228 -11.33 -7.39 -0.13
CA ILE A 228 -12.43 -8.06 -0.84
C ILE A 228 -12.20 -8.01 -2.36
N ILE A 229 -11.81 -6.85 -2.90
CA ILE A 229 -11.53 -6.69 -4.33
C ILE A 229 -10.34 -7.57 -4.75
N GLN A 230 -9.25 -7.57 -3.99
CA GLN A 230 -8.10 -8.43 -4.27
C GLN A 230 -8.45 -9.92 -4.15
N GLY A 231 -9.18 -10.30 -3.10
CA GLY A 231 -9.63 -11.66 -2.85
C GLY A 231 -10.46 -12.21 -4.01
N ALA A 232 -11.41 -11.41 -4.53
CA ALA A 232 -12.23 -11.77 -5.69
C ALA A 232 -11.39 -12.05 -6.95
N VAL A 233 -10.32 -11.29 -7.18
CA VAL A 233 -9.42 -11.48 -8.32
C VAL A 233 -8.58 -12.75 -8.15
N THR A 234 -8.05 -12.98 -6.95
CA THR A 234 -7.27 -14.20 -6.65
C THR A 234 -8.10 -15.47 -6.55
N LEU A 235 -9.43 -15.34 -6.38
CA LEU A 235 -10.34 -16.49 -6.36
C LEU A 235 -10.43 -17.16 -7.72
N ILE A 236 -10.31 -16.40 -8.82
CA ILE A 236 -10.38 -16.91 -10.20
C ILE A 236 -9.38 -18.06 -10.44
N PRO A 237 -8.05 -17.88 -10.25
CA PRO A 237 -7.07 -18.94 -10.45
C PRO A 237 -7.25 -20.07 -9.43
N TYR A 238 -7.67 -19.77 -8.20
CA TYR A 238 -7.92 -20.79 -7.18
C TYR A 238 -9.04 -21.74 -7.62
N MET A 239 -10.15 -21.18 -8.11
CA MET A 239 -11.27 -21.96 -8.65
C MET A 239 -10.87 -22.72 -9.92
N ALA A 240 -10.09 -22.12 -10.81
CA ALA A 240 -9.56 -22.80 -12.00
C ALA A 240 -8.67 -24.00 -11.62
N GLY A 241 -7.85 -23.86 -10.58
CA GLY A 241 -6.99 -24.93 -10.07
C GLY A 241 -7.80 -26.08 -9.50
N ILE A 242 -8.79 -25.80 -8.65
CA ILE A 242 -9.71 -26.83 -8.13
C ILE A 242 -10.44 -27.54 -9.26
N PHE A 243 -10.96 -26.79 -10.23
CA PHE A 243 -11.69 -27.34 -11.37
C PHE A 243 -10.82 -28.30 -12.20
N SER A 244 -9.54 -27.96 -12.41
CA SER A 244 -8.59 -28.83 -13.10
C SER A 244 -8.35 -30.16 -12.40
N ILE A 245 -8.31 -30.19 -11.06
CA ILE A 245 -8.11 -31.40 -10.26
C ILE A 245 -9.37 -32.27 -10.26
N VAL A 246 -10.55 -31.64 -10.20
CA VAL A 246 -11.84 -32.36 -10.12
C VAL A 246 -12.24 -32.99 -11.45
N ILE A 247 -11.92 -32.36 -12.59
CA ILE A 247 -12.33 -32.83 -13.93
C ILE A 247 -11.34 -33.81 -14.55
N SER A 248 -10.07 -33.79 -14.13
CA SER A 248 -9.06 -34.77 -14.56
C SER A 248 -8.60 -35.67 -13.38
N PRO A 249 -9.48 -36.50 -12.78
CA PRO A 249 -9.13 -37.34 -11.63
C PRO A 249 -8.16 -38.50 -11.94
N SER A 250 -7.85 -38.76 -13.21
CA SER A 250 -6.87 -39.75 -13.66
C SER A 250 -5.70 -39.09 -14.39
N GLY A 251 -4.49 -39.19 -13.82
CA GLY A 251 -3.24 -38.62 -14.33
C GLY A 251 -2.70 -39.24 -15.63
N LEU A 252 -3.51 -39.35 -16.66
CA LEU A 252 -3.17 -39.89 -17.98
C LEU A 252 -3.78 -39.07 -19.13
N ASP A 253 -3.71 -37.75 -19.05
CA ASP A 253 -3.96 -36.89 -20.20
C ASP A 253 -2.64 -36.63 -20.94
N ALA A 254 -2.61 -36.90 -22.25
CA ALA A 254 -1.47 -36.58 -23.14
C ALA A 254 -1.10 -35.08 -23.13
N ASN A 255 -1.97 -34.23 -22.59
CA ASN A 255 -1.83 -32.79 -22.49
C ASN A 255 -1.63 -32.30 -21.04
N ALA A 256 -1.33 -33.17 -20.07
CA ALA A 256 -1.19 -32.79 -18.66
C ALA A 256 -0.10 -31.71 -18.44
N GLU A 257 0.99 -31.78 -19.20
CA GLU A 257 2.08 -30.80 -19.16
C GLU A 257 1.66 -29.45 -19.74
N GLU A 258 0.94 -29.45 -20.87
CA GLU A 258 0.40 -28.25 -21.51
C GLU A 258 -0.65 -27.57 -20.62
N ASN A 259 -1.55 -28.36 -20.01
CA ASN A 259 -2.55 -27.87 -19.07
C ASN A 259 -1.93 -27.28 -17.80
N ALA A 260 -0.86 -27.89 -17.27
CA ALA A 260 -0.10 -27.34 -16.15
C ALA A 260 0.57 -26.01 -16.53
N MET A 261 1.22 -25.93 -17.70
CA MET A 261 1.85 -24.69 -18.17
C MET A 261 0.84 -23.56 -18.38
N LEU A 262 -0.33 -23.86 -18.96
CA LEU A 262 -1.42 -22.89 -19.11
C LEU A 262 -1.95 -22.41 -17.75
N PHE A 263 -2.11 -23.32 -16.78
CA PHE A 263 -2.53 -22.99 -15.41
C PHE A 263 -1.54 -22.07 -14.70
N PHE A 264 -0.24 -22.38 -14.74
CA PHE A 264 0.79 -21.55 -14.14
C PHE A 264 0.91 -20.18 -14.82
N THR A 265 0.74 -20.12 -16.14
CA THR A 265 0.70 -18.86 -16.89
C THR A 265 -0.47 -18.00 -16.44
N LEU A 266 -1.66 -18.59 -16.29
CA LEU A 266 -2.86 -17.89 -15.80
C LEU A 266 -2.67 -17.37 -14.38
N ILE A 267 -2.13 -18.20 -13.47
CA ILE A 267 -1.74 -17.80 -12.12
C ILE A 267 -0.84 -16.57 -12.17
N LEU A 268 0.24 -16.62 -12.95
CA LEU A 268 1.21 -15.54 -13.04
C LEU A 268 0.55 -14.22 -13.46
N PHE A 269 -0.32 -14.24 -14.48
CA PHE A 269 -1.02 -13.04 -14.92
C PHE A 269 -1.97 -12.49 -13.83
N VAL A 270 -2.69 -13.37 -13.15
CA VAL A 270 -3.59 -12.96 -12.06
C VAL A 270 -2.80 -12.38 -10.89
N TYR A 271 -1.66 -12.94 -10.50
CA TYR A 271 -0.85 -12.40 -9.41
C TYR A 271 -0.24 -11.03 -9.77
N LEU A 272 0.25 -10.85 -10.99
CA LEU A 272 0.74 -9.55 -11.47
C LEU A 272 -0.38 -8.50 -11.49
N PHE A 273 -1.58 -8.90 -11.90
CA PHE A 273 -2.75 -8.02 -11.90
C PHE A 273 -3.22 -7.70 -10.47
N ALA A 274 -3.28 -8.70 -9.59
CA ALA A 274 -3.62 -8.53 -8.18
C ALA A 274 -2.62 -7.61 -7.47
N PHE A 275 -1.33 -7.71 -7.79
CA PHE A 275 -0.30 -6.79 -7.31
C PHE A 275 -0.59 -5.34 -7.74
N LEU A 276 -0.91 -5.11 -9.02
CA LEU A 276 -1.25 -3.77 -9.51
C LEU A 276 -2.51 -3.22 -8.83
N LEU A 277 -3.55 -4.05 -8.64
CA LEU A 277 -4.73 -3.67 -7.87
C LEU A 277 -4.41 -3.35 -6.42
N SER A 278 -3.48 -4.09 -5.80
CA SER A 278 -3.00 -3.83 -4.44
C SER A 278 -2.35 -2.45 -4.32
N LEU A 279 -1.49 -2.08 -5.28
CA LEU A 279 -0.88 -0.74 -5.30
C LEU A 279 -1.94 0.35 -5.40
N LEU A 280 -2.92 0.20 -6.30
CA LEU A 280 -3.99 1.18 -6.46
C LEU A 280 -4.89 1.24 -5.22
N GLY A 281 -5.27 0.09 -4.65
CA GLY A 281 -6.04 0.02 -3.41
C GLY A 281 -5.32 0.70 -2.24
N ASN A 282 -4.00 0.53 -2.14
CA ASN A 282 -3.19 1.22 -1.14
C ASN A 282 -3.21 2.75 -1.32
N THR A 283 -3.21 3.27 -2.55
CA THR A 283 -3.35 4.73 -2.76
C THR A 283 -4.73 5.23 -2.29
N VAL A 284 -5.80 4.45 -2.48
CA VAL A 284 -7.14 4.79 -1.99
C VAL A 284 -7.17 4.84 -0.46
N ILE A 285 -6.56 3.86 0.21
CA ILE A 285 -6.41 3.85 1.68
C ILE A 285 -5.62 5.08 2.14
N GLN A 286 -4.52 5.44 1.46
CA GLN A 286 -3.73 6.63 1.80
C GLN A 286 -4.49 7.94 1.56
N ILE A 287 -5.36 8.02 0.55
CA ILE A 287 -6.24 9.19 0.36
C ILE A 287 -7.19 9.31 1.56
N ASN A 288 -7.79 8.19 2.01
CA ASN A 288 -8.63 8.17 3.20
C ASN A 288 -7.85 8.64 4.45
N GLN A 289 -6.64 8.11 4.67
CA GLN A 289 -5.76 8.54 5.76
C GLN A 289 -5.43 10.03 5.67
N GLY A 290 -5.19 10.57 4.48
CA GLY A 290 -4.95 12.00 4.28
C GLY A 290 -6.16 12.86 4.64
N ILE A 291 -7.37 12.45 4.27
CA ILE A 291 -8.61 13.14 4.66
C ILE A 291 -8.80 13.11 6.18
N ILE A 292 -8.53 11.96 6.80
CA ILE A 292 -8.55 11.81 8.26
C ILE A 292 -7.53 12.73 8.92
N TYR A 293 -6.30 12.81 8.42
CA TYR A 293 -5.25 13.71 8.92
C TYR A 293 -5.75 15.16 8.95
N PHE A 294 -6.27 15.67 7.83
CA PHE A 294 -6.77 17.05 7.77
C PHE A 294 -7.99 17.28 8.67
N SER A 295 -8.87 16.28 8.81
CA SER A 295 -10.01 16.37 9.72
C SER A 295 -9.60 16.43 11.19
N LEU A 296 -8.72 15.53 11.62
CA LEU A 296 -8.27 15.47 13.00
C LEU A 296 -7.40 16.66 13.37
N LYS A 297 -6.61 17.17 12.41
CA LYS A 297 -5.81 18.38 12.61
C LYS A 297 -6.69 19.61 12.73
N GLU A 298 -7.72 19.75 11.89
CA GLU A 298 -8.72 20.82 12.06
C GLU A 298 -9.44 20.74 13.42
N GLU A 299 -9.76 19.54 13.89
CA GLU A 299 -10.39 19.34 15.20
C GLU A 299 -9.46 19.68 16.38
N SER A 300 -8.14 19.55 16.19
CA SER A 300 -7.15 19.78 17.24
C SER A 300 -6.64 21.21 17.26
N GLU A 301 -6.56 21.86 16.09
CA GLU A 301 -5.91 23.16 15.92
C GLU A 301 -6.88 24.26 15.43
N ASN A 302 -8.13 23.94 15.06
CA ASN A 302 -9.16 24.88 14.56
C ASN A 302 -8.65 25.83 13.44
N ILE A 303 -7.88 25.28 12.49
CA ILE A 303 -7.13 26.05 11.49
C ILE A 303 -8.05 26.92 10.63
N ASN A 304 -9.16 26.39 10.09
CA ASN A 304 -10.04 27.25 9.30
C ASN A 304 -10.74 28.29 10.16
N THR A 305 -11.15 27.95 11.38
CA THR A 305 -11.81 28.89 12.28
C THR A 305 -10.92 30.09 12.56
N SER A 306 -9.63 29.87 12.81
CA SER A 306 -8.64 30.95 12.93
C SER A 306 -8.49 31.75 11.64
N SER A 307 -8.37 31.09 10.48
CA SER A 307 -8.21 31.79 9.19
C SER A 307 -9.42 32.65 8.80
N VAL A 308 -10.64 32.21 9.15
CA VAL A 308 -11.88 32.94 8.88
C VAL A 308 -11.99 34.16 9.80
N ILE A 309 -11.62 34.03 11.07
CA ILE A 309 -11.59 35.17 12.01
C ILE A 309 -10.58 36.22 11.52
N ASP A 310 -9.39 35.81 11.10
CA ASP A 310 -8.38 36.72 10.57
C ASP A 310 -8.83 37.43 9.28
N GLN A 311 -9.63 36.75 8.44
CA GLN A 311 -10.21 37.36 7.23
C GLN A 311 -11.29 38.39 7.57
N ILE A 312 -12.15 38.11 8.56
CA ILE A 312 -13.19 39.05 9.02
C ILE A 312 -12.53 40.29 9.65
N GLY A 313 -11.51 40.10 10.50
CA GLY A 313 -10.78 41.21 11.13
C GLY A 313 -10.04 42.11 10.13
N ARG A 314 -9.60 41.57 8.98
CA ARG A 314 -9.01 42.36 7.88
C ARG A 314 -10.02 43.09 6.99
N SER A 315 -11.30 42.76 7.10
CA SER A 315 -12.38 43.42 6.35
C SER A 315 -13.07 44.54 7.13
N GLU A 316 -12.68 44.74 8.39
CA GLU A 316 -13.20 45.81 9.27
C GLU A 316 -12.23 47.01 9.42
N ASP A 317 -11.07 46.97 8.75
CA ASP A 317 -10.12 48.09 8.55
C ASP A 317 -10.21 48.63 7.11
#